data_AF-A0A7Y0X7N2-F1
#
_entry.id   AF-A0A7Y0X7N2-F1
#
_cell.length_a   1.000
_cell.length_b   1.000
_cell.length_c   1.000
_cell.angle_alpha   90.00
_cell.angle_beta   90.00
_cell.angle_gamma   90.00
#
_symmetry.space_group_name_H-M   'P 1'
#
loop_
_entity.id
_entity.type
_entity.pdbx_description
1 polymer ?
#
loop_
_entity_poly.entity_id
_entity_poly.type
_entity_poly.pdbx_seq_one_letter_code
_entity_poly.pdbx_strand_id
1 'polypeptide(L)'
;KSERLFFLADAAVESGEMGADRWYQYHKKTVTRLRELVAILENPDIENGAQIKLRGNDFSQLRRVAEKKSIEAIEKKGKESEEAVMLDDLKTLLGGGLG
;
A
#
# COMPACT_ATOMS: atom_id res chain seq x y z
N LYS A 1 2.63 9.48 18.67
CA LYS A 1 1.48 8.58 18.95
C LYS A 1 1.71 7.17 18.40
N SER A 2 2.01 7.01 17.11
CA SER A 2 2.17 5.68 16.47
C SER A 2 3.34 4.85 17.01
N GLU A 3 4.49 5.46 17.31
CA GLU A 3 5.64 4.74 17.88
C GLU A 3 5.37 4.17 19.27
N ARG A 4 4.62 4.91 20.11
CA ARG A 4 4.18 4.41 21.42
C ARG A 4 3.29 3.17 21.29
N LEU A 5 2.35 3.17 20.33
CA LEU A 5 1.47 2.02 20.09
C LEU A 5 2.25 0.82 19.56
N PHE A 6 3.27 1.04 18.72
CA PHE A 6 4.16 -0.01 18.28
C PHE A 6 4.93 -0.63 19.45
N PHE A 7 5.52 0.18 20.34
CA PHE A 7 6.24 -0.31 21.52
C PHE A 7 5.34 -1.09 22.48
N LEU A 8 4.11 -0.61 22.72
CA LEU A 8 3.14 -1.33 23.55
C LEU A 8 2.76 -2.68 22.95
N ALA A 9 2.57 -2.75 21.62
CA ALA A 9 2.27 -4.01 20.95
C ALA A 9 3.47 -4.97 20.95
N ASP A 10 4.69 -4.45 20.84
CA ASP A 10 5.93 -5.23 20.93
C ASP A 10 6.06 -5.88 22.31
N ALA A 11 5.88 -5.10 23.38
CA ALA A 11 5.88 -5.62 24.76
C ALA A 11 4.79 -6.66 25.03
N ALA A 12 3.61 -6.52 24.42
CA ALA A 12 2.52 -7.50 24.51
C ALA A 12 2.84 -8.82 23.77
N VAL A 13 3.59 -8.75 22.67
CA VAL A 13 4.12 -9.94 22.00
C VAL A 13 5.17 -10.62 22.88
N GLU A 14 6.09 -9.87 23.47
CA GLU A 14 7.12 -10.39 24.38
C GLU A 14 6.54 -11.05 25.64
N SER A 15 5.41 -10.53 26.15
CA SER A 15 4.69 -11.11 27.29
C SER A 15 3.85 -12.34 26.94
N GLY A 16 3.76 -12.70 25.66
CA GLY A 16 2.98 -13.86 25.18
C GLY A 16 1.48 -13.64 25.14
N GLU A 17 1.00 -12.39 25.08
CA GLU A 17 -0.42 -12.09 25.01
C GLU A 17 -1.03 -12.59 23.69
N MET A 18 -2.12 -13.35 23.79
CA MET A 18 -2.77 -13.96 22.63
C MET A 18 -3.33 -12.90 21.69
N GLY A 19 -2.91 -12.92 20.42
CA GLY A 19 -3.37 -11.98 19.39
C GLY A 19 -2.61 -10.65 19.35
N ALA A 20 -1.60 -10.45 20.20
CA ALA A 20 -0.74 -9.28 20.17
C ALA A 20 0.08 -9.17 18.86
N ASP A 21 0.38 -10.31 18.24
CA ASP A 21 1.08 -10.42 16.95
C ASP A 21 0.41 -9.59 15.84
N ARG A 22 -0.93 -9.58 15.77
CA ARG A 22 -1.67 -8.80 14.77
C ARG A 22 -1.52 -7.31 14.98
N TRP A 23 -1.62 -6.86 16.23
CA TRP A 23 -1.46 -5.43 16.58
C TRP A 23 -0.04 -4.97 16.35
N TYR A 24 0.94 -5.81 16.69
CA TYR A 24 2.34 -5.56 16.40
C TYR A 24 2.57 -5.37 14.91
N GLN A 25 2.11 -6.31 14.07
CA GLN A 25 2.26 -6.22 12.61
C GLN A 25 1.60 -4.95 12.04
N TYR A 26 0.39 -4.62 12.50
CA TYR A 26 -0.33 -3.42 12.07
C TYR A 26 0.44 -2.13 12.41
N HIS A 27 0.90 -1.99 13.66
CA HIS A 27 1.63 -0.81 14.10
C HIS A 27 3.03 -0.73 13.51
N LYS A 28 3.72 -1.87 13.35
CA LYS A 28 5.02 -1.95 12.67
C LYS A 28 4.93 -1.37 11.26
N LYS A 29 3.97 -1.87 10.46
CA LYS A 29 3.74 -1.39 9.10
C LYS A 29 3.48 0.12 9.03
N THR A 30 2.71 0.64 9.98
CA THR A 30 2.40 2.08 10.06
C THR A 30 3.65 2.90 10.40
N VAL A 31 4.42 2.49 11.42
CA VAL A 31 5.64 3.20 11.84
C VAL A 31 6.71 3.16 10.76
N THR A 32 6.92 2.01 10.11
CA THR A 32 7.87 1.87 9.00
C THR A 32 7.56 2.87 7.89
N ARG A 33 6.31 2.96 7.44
CA ARG A 33 5.91 3.91 6.38
C ARG A 33 6.05 5.37 6.77
N LEU A 34 5.72 5.71 8.02
CA LEU A 34 5.91 7.08 8.50
C LEU A 34 7.39 7.46 8.49
N ARG A 35 8.28 6.54 8.88
CA ARG A 35 9.72 6.76 8.84
C ARG A 35 10.24 6.88 7.41
N GLU A 36 9.76 6.06 6.48
CA GLU A 36 10.08 6.17 5.05
C GLU A 36 9.64 7.53 4.47
N LEU A 37 8.44 8.01 4.82
CA LEU A 37 7.95 9.32 4.39
C LEU A 37 8.79 10.46 4.96
N VAL A 38 9.15 10.41 6.24
CA VAL A 38 10.04 11.39 6.86
C VAL A 38 11.40 11.39 6.16
N ALA A 39 11.96 10.21 5.90
CA ALA A 39 13.23 10.07 5.19
C ALA A 39 13.19 10.67 3.77
N ILE A 40 12.06 10.54 3.06
CA ILE A 40 11.86 11.20 1.75
C ILE A 40 11.79 12.72 1.91
N LEU A 41 11.03 13.23 2.89
CA LEU A 41 10.83 14.66 3.10
C LEU A 41 12.09 15.38 3.60
N GLU A 42 12.95 14.68 4.33
CA GLU A 42 14.20 15.21 4.89
C GLU A 42 15.41 14.99 3.97
N ASN A 43 15.23 14.31 2.82
CA ASN A 43 16.32 14.05 1.88
C ASN A 43 16.63 15.30 1.04
N PRO A 44 17.83 15.90 1.18
CA PRO A 44 18.21 17.09 0.41
C PRO A 44 18.39 16.82 -1.09
N ASP A 45 18.56 15.56 -1.51
CA ASP A 45 18.68 15.17 -2.91
C ASP A 45 17.33 15.12 -3.64
N ILE A 46 16.22 15.25 -2.91
CA ILE A 46 14.86 15.23 -3.47
C ILE A 46 14.37 16.66 -3.66
N GLU A 47 14.04 17.00 -4.91
CA GLU A 47 13.53 18.32 -5.25
C GLU A 47 12.20 18.64 -4.53
N ASN A 48 12.06 19.88 -4.07
CA ASN A 48 10.82 20.33 -3.47
C ASN A 48 9.67 20.26 -4.50
N GLY A 49 8.56 19.63 -4.11
CA GLY A 49 7.43 19.36 -5.01
C GLY A 49 7.54 18.06 -5.80
N ALA A 50 8.60 17.26 -5.60
CA ALA A 50 8.69 15.92 -6.17
C ALA A 50 7.46 15.07 -5.77
N GLN A 51 6.92 14.34 -6.75
CA GLN A 51 5.75 13.49 -6.52
C GLN A 51 6.14 12.21 -5.79
N ILE A 52 5.57 12.00 -4.61
CA ILE A 52 5.71 10.75 -3.86
C ILE A 52 4.68 9.73 -4.38
N LYS A 53 5.14 8.71 -5.08
CA LYS A 53 4.30 7.57 -5.49
C LYS A 53 4.38 6.46 -4.46
N LEU A 54 3.34 6.34 -3.62
CA LEU A 54 3.20 5.23 -2.70
C LEU A 54 2.95 3.94 -3.49
N ARG A 55 3.95 3.06 -3.55
CA ARG A 55 3.78 1.69 -4.06
C ARG A 55 3.47 0.76 -2.89
N GLY A 56 2.38 -0.02 -2.99
CA GLY A 56 2.04 -1.00 -1.97
C GLY A 56 0.73 -1.73 -2.23
N ASN A 57 0.59 -2.91 -1.64
CA ASN A 57 -0.59 -3.76 -1.78
C ASN A 57 -1.68 -3.44 -0.72
N ASP A 58 -1.88 -2.16 -0.42
CA ASP A 58 -2.93 -1.79 0.54
C ASP A 58 -4.31 -1.86 -0.09
N PHE A 59 -5.31 -1.99 0.78
CA PHE A 59 -6.69 -1.98 0.35
C PHE A 59 -7.07 -0.64 -0.27
N SER A 60 -7.53 -0.68 -1.52
CA SER A 60 -8.10 0.46 -2.23
C SER A 60 -9.41 0.04 -2.91
N GLN A 61 -10.50 0.73 -2.58
CA GLN A 61 -11.79 0.49 -3.23
C GLN A 61 -11.72 0.78 -4.74
N LEU A 62 -11.00 1.83 -5.13
CA LEU A 62 -10.79 2.17 -6.53
C LEU A 62 -10.05 1.07 -7.27
N ARG A 63 -9.01 0.50 -6.65
CA ARG A 63 -8.27 -0.62 -7.23
C ARG A 63 -9.17 -1.84 -7.43
N ARG A 64 -9.95 -2.21 -6.40
CA ARG A 64 -10.88 -3.35 -6.49
C ARG A 64 -11.90 -3.17 -7.62
N VAL A 65 -12.41 -1.95 -7.79
CA VAL A 65 -13.33 -1.64 -8.89
C VAL A 65 -12.63 -1.69 -10.25
N ALA A 66 -11.40 -1.16 -10.35
CA ALA A 66 -10.60 -1.24 -11.57
C ALA A 66 -10.29 -2.69 -11.97
N GLU A 67 -9.91 -3.54 -11.01
CA GLU A 67 -9.70 -4.98 -11.20
C GLU A 67 -10.97 -5.70 -11.66
N LYS A 68 -12.12 -5.40 -11.06
CA LYS A 68 -13.39 -6.01 -11.50
C LYS A 68 -13.72 -5.59 -12.94
N LYS A 69 -13.60 -4.30 -13.24
CA LYS A 69 -13.88 -3.77 -14.58
C LYS A 69 -12.89 -4.28 -15.63
N SER A 70 -11.62 -4.49 -15.27
CA SER A 70 -10.63 -5.01 -16.22
C SER A 70 -10.99 -6.44 -16.64
N ILE A 71 -11.42 -7.28 -15.71
CA ILE A 71 -11.91 -8.64 -16.01
C ILE A 71 -13.13 -8.56 -16.96
N GLU A 72 -14.12 -7.73 -16.64
CA GLU A 72 -15.31 -7.55 -17.48
C GLU A 72 -14.97 -7.01 -18.88
N ALA A 73 -13.99 -6.11 -19.00
CA ALA A 73 -13.53 -5.55 -20.27
C ALA A 73 -12.79 -6.61 -21.11
N ILE A 74 -11.94 -7.42 -20.49
CA ILE A 74 -11.23 -8.52 -21.15
C ILE A 74 -12.23 -9.54 -21.70
N GLU A 75 -13.26 -9.90 -20.92
CA GLU A 75 -14.31 -10.85 -21.34
C GLU A 75 -15.13 -10.34 -22.53
N LYS A 76 -15.48 -9.03 -22.55
CA LYS A 76 -16.35 -8.45 -23.59
C LYS A 76 -15.64 -8.00 -24.84
N LYS A 77 -14.43 -7.43 -24.69
CA LYS A 77 -13.72 -6.68 -25.75
C LYS A 77 -12.35 -7.25 -26.07
N GLY A 78 -11.90 -8.26 -25.31
CA GLY A 78 -10.58 -8.84 -25.47
C GLY A 78 -9.50 -8.08 -24.69
N LYS A 79 -8.40 -8.78 -24.40
CA LYS A 79 -7.29 -8.29 -23.57
C LYS A 79 -6.54 -7.10 -24.16
N GLU A 80 -6.50 -7.01 -25.48
CA GLU A 80 -5.81 -5.94 -26.22
C GLU A 80 -6.70 -4.71 -26.45
N SER A 81 -7.95 -4.73 -25.95
CA SER A 81 -8.80 -3.54 -26.04
C SER A 81 -8.22 -2.40 -25.22
N GLU A 82 -8.34 -1.17 -25.74
CA GLU A 82 -7.85 0.05 -25.09
C GLU A 82 -8.38 0.18 -23.64
N GLU A 83 -9.64 -0.17 -23.41
CA GLU A 83 -10.25 -0.15 -22.07
C GLU A 83 -9.61 -1.16 -21.12
N ALA A 84 -9.32 -2.39 -21.59
CA ALA A 84 -8.68 -3.41 -20.76
C ALA A 84 -7.25 -3.02 -20.38
N VAL A 85 -6.48 -2.47 -21.33
CA VAL A 85 -5.11 -1.98 -21.09
C VAL A 85 -5.11 -0.83 -20.09
N MET A 86 -5.97 0.18 -20.29
CA MET A 86 -6.09 1.33 -19.39
C MET A 86 -6.45 0.93 -17.96
N LEU A 87 -7.34 -0.05 -17.79
CA LEU A 87 -7.73 -0.54 -16.46
C LEU A 87 -6.63 -1.35 -15.78
N ASP A 88 -5.81 -2.08 -16.54
CA ASP A 88 -4.64 -2.79 -16.02
C ASP A 88 -3.53 -1.84 -15.58
N ASP A 89 -3.29 -0.77 -16.35
CA ASP A 89 -2.38 0.31 -15.97
C ASP A 89 -2.84 1.03 -14.69
N LEU A 90 -4.14 1.33 -14.59
CA LEU A 90 -4.73 1.92 -13.39
C LEU A 90 -4.58 1.01 -12.17
N LYS A 91 -4.81 -0.30 -12.33
CA LYS A 91 -4.57 -1.28 -11.26
C LYS A 91 -3.10 -1.27 -10.83
N THR A 92 -2.17 -1.22 -11.78
CA THR A 92 -0.73 -1.19 -11.52
C THR A 92 -0.33 0.07 -10.76
N LEU A 93 -0.85 1.24 -11.17
CA LEU A 93 -0.63 2.52 -10.49
C LEU A 93 -1.17 2.51 -9.05
N LEU A 94 -2.28 1.83 -8.80
CA LEU A 94 -2.89 1.70 -7.47
C LEU A 94 -2.30 0.55 -6.63
N GLY A 95 -1.13 0.03 -7.02
CA GLY A 95 -0.39 -0.96 -6.23
C GLY A 95 -0.84 -2.41 -6.42
N GLY A 96 -1.52 -2.70 -7.54
CA GLY A 96 -1.90 -4.06 -7.95
C GLY A 96 -0.97 -4.75 -8.93
N GLY A 97 0.14 -4.09 -9.31
CA GLY A 97 1.24 -4.75 -10.01
C GLY A 97 1.99 -5.68 -9.05
N LEU A 98 2.48 -6.81 -9.56
CA LEU A 98 3.43 -7.65 -8.82
C LEU A 98 4.59 -6.76 -8.36
N GLY A 99 4.84 -6.75 -7.05
CA GLY A 99 6.01 -6.10 -6.47
C GLY A 99 7.30 -6.72 -6.97
#